data_AF-A0A6P0SGU9-F1
#
_entry.id   AF-A0A6P0SGU9-F1
#
_cell.length_a   1.000
_cell.length_b   1.000
_cell.length_c   1.000
_cell.angle_alpha   90.00
_cell.angle_beta   90.00
_cell.angle_gamma   90.00
#
_symmetry.space_group_name_H-M   'P 1'
#
loop_
_entity.id
_entity.type
_entity.pdbx_description
1 polymer ?
#
loop_
_entity_poly.entity_id
_entity_poly.type
_entity_poly.pdbx_seq_one_letter_code
_entity_poly.pdbx_strand_id
1 'polypeptide(L)' 'MNIAVVGLSHKTAPVEVREKLSIPEAQLETVMPHLCSYPHIEEVAILSTCNRLEVYIVT' A
#
# COMPACT_ATOMS: atom_id res chain seq x y z
N MET A 1 18.13 4.92 2.56
CA MET A 1 17.09 5.81 3.13
C MET A 1 16.46 6.70 2.07
N ASN A 2 15.90 6.06 1.05
CA ASN A 2 14.93 6.71 0.16
C ASN A 2 13.53 6.31 0.62
N ILE A 3 12.58 7.23 0.51
CA ILE A 3 11.17 6.94 0.74
C ILE A 3 10.47 7.01 -0.60
N ALA A 4 9.77 5.94 -0.94
CA ALA A 4 8.92 5.88 -2.12
C ALA A 4 7.48 5.61 -1.72
N VAL A 5 6.54 6.10 -2.54
CA VAL A 5 5.12 5.79 -2.41
C VAL A 5 4.63 5.21 -3.73
N VAL A 6 3.93 4.08 -3.63
CA VAL A 6 3.23 3.46 -4.76
C VAL A 6 1.77 3.34 -4.39
N GLY A 7 0.89 3.82 -5.27
CA GLY A 7 -0.53 3.83 -4.93
C GLY A 7 -1.41 4.51 -5.96
N LEU A 8 -2.66 4.65 -5.57
CA LEU A 8 -3.76 5.17 -6.36
C LEU A 8 -4.70 5.98 -5.48
N SER A 9 -5.29 7.02 -6.06
CA SER A 9 -6.23 7.91 -5.38
C SER A 9 -7.47 8.13 -6.23
N HIS A 10 -8.52 8.71 -5.65
CA HIS A 10 -9.71 9.15 -6.39
C HIS A 10 -9.41 10.12 -7.55
N LYS A 11 -8.23 10.78 -7.56
CA LYS A 11 -7.81 11.66 -8.65
C LYS A 11 -7.24 10.89 -9.84
N THR A 12 -6.72 9.68 -9.61
CA THR A 12 -6.00 8.89 -10.61
C THR A 12 -6.71 7.59 -11.00
N ALA A 13 -7.66 7.12 -10.18
CA ALA A 13 -8.41 5.90 -10.42
C ALA A 13 -9.88 6.01 -9.97
N PRO A 14 -10.83 5.51 -10.79
CA PRO A 14 -12.25 5.46 -10.43
C PRO A 14 -12.49 4.42 -9.33
N VAL A 15 -13.64 4.51 -8.64
CA VAL A 15 -13.90 3.75 -7.40
C VAL A 15 -13.83 2.24 -7.61
N GLU A 16 -14.29 1.74 -8.75
CA GLU A 16 -14.33 0.31 -9.08
C GLU A 16 -12.93 -0.31 -9.19
N VAL A 17 -11.92 0.50 -9.54
CA VAL A 17 -10.51 0.07 -9.54
C VAL A 17 -9.94 0.07 -8.13
N ARG A 18 -10.31 1.07 -7.31
CA ARG A 18 -9.80 1.21 -5.94
C ARG A 18 -10.34 0.12 -5.01
N GLU A 19 -11.60 -0.26 -5.18
CA GLU A 19 -12.23 -1.33 -4.39
C GLU A 19 -11.55 -2.69 -4.59
N LYS A 20 -11.08 -2.98 -5.82
CA LYS A 20 -10.34 -4.21 -6.12
C LYS A 20 -8.98 -4.30 -5.43
N LEU A 21 -8.42 -3.16 -5.05
CA LEU A 21 -7.10 -3.06 -4.43
C LEU A 21 -7.18 -2.67 -2.96
N SER A 22 -8.40 -2.49 -2.42
CA SER A 22 -8.62 -2.19 -1.00
C SER A 22 -8.07 -3.33 -0.15
N ILE A 23 -7.18 -2.99 0.78
CA ILE A 23 -6.61 -3.95 1.73
C ILE A 23 -7.39 -3.82 3.05
N PRO A 24 -8.14 -4.85 3.48
CA PRO A 24 -8.77 -4.91 4.80
C PRO A 24 -7.73 -4.94 5.91
N GLU A 25 -8.06 -4.36 7.07
CA GLU A 25 -7.17 -4.31 8.24
C GLU A 25 -6.68 -5.69 8.67
N ALA A 26 -7.57 -6.70 8.62
CA ALA A 26 -7.23 -8.09 8.95
C ALA A 26 -6.16 -8.72 8.03
N GLN A 27 -5.91 -8.16 6.85
CA GLN A 27 -4.87 -8.65 5.94
C GLN A 27 -3.51 -7.97 6.19
N LEU A 28 -3.47 -6.84 6.89
CA LEU A 28 -2.23 -6.07 7.09
C LEU A 28 -1.14 -6.88 7.78
N GLU A 29 -1.50 -7.71 8.77
CA GLU A 29 -0.56 -8.59 9.49
C GLU A 29 0.14 -9.61 8.56
N THR A 30 -0.45 -9.92 7.40
CA THR A 30 0.14 -10.85 6.42
C THR A 30 0.83 -10.12 5.27
N VAL A 31 0.26 -9.00 4.81
CA VAL A 31 0.78 -8.24 3.67
C VAL A 31 2.05 -7.49 4.03
N MET A 32 2.13 -6.87 5.22
CA MET A 32 3.29 -6.07 5.61
C MET A 32 4.58 -6.92 5.72
N PRO A 33 4.60 -8.08 6.41
CA PRO A 33 5.79 -8.93 6.43
C PRO A 33 6.14 -9.48 5.06
N HIS A 34 5.15 -9.76 4.22
CA HIS A 34 5.39 -10.20 2.85
C HIS A 34 6.10 -9.11 2.02
N LEU A 35 5.70 -7.84 2.15
CA LEU A 35 6.37 -6.72 1.48
C LEU A 35 7.78 -6.46 2.05
N CYS A 36 7.96 -6.57 3.37
CA CYS A 36 9.29 -6.50 3.99
C CYS A 36 10.18 -7.71 3.65
N SER A 37 9.64 -8.79 3.07
CA SER A 37 10.46 -9.94 2.65
C SER A 37 11.28 -9.66 1.37
N TYR A 38 10.96 -8.59 0.63
CA TYR A 38 11.74 -8.19 -0.54
C TYR A 38 13.08 -7.57 -0.10
N PRO A 39 14.22 -7.93 -0.73
CA PRO A 39 15.56 -7.52 -0.28
C PRO A 39 15.82 -6.00 -0.23
N HIS A 40 15.00 -5.22 -0.93
CA HIS A 40 15.16 -3.78 -1.09
C HIS A 40 14.15 -2.96 -0.27
N ILE A 41 13.34 -3.61 0.57
CA ILE A 41 12.31 -2.95 1.37
C ILE A 41 12.65 -3.15 2.85
N GLU A 42 13.07 -2.07 3.51
CA GLU A 42 13.41 -2.06 4.93
C GLU A 42 12.16 -1.93 5.80
N GLU A 43 11.27 -1.01 5.43
CA GLU A 43 10.04 -0.70 6.16
C GLU A 43 8.88 -0.48 5.20
N VAL A 44 7.67 -0.75 5.69
CA VAL A 44 6.42 -0.60 4.94
C VAL A 44 5.36 0.05 5.82
N ALA A 45 4.61 0.99 5.25
CA ALA A 45 3.35 1.47 5.82
C ALA A 45 2.26 1.49 4.73
N ILE A 46 1.04 1.10 5.10
CA ILE A 46 -0.09 1.02 4.17
C ILE A 46 -1.18 1.98 4.63
N LEU A 47 -1.64 2.85 3.72
CA LEU A 47 -2.78 3.73 3.91
C LEU A 47 -3.91 3.30 2.97
N SER A 48 -4.90 2.58 3.50
CA SER A 48 -6.06 2.09 2.76
C SER A 48 -7.33 2.81 3.25
N THR A 49 -7.93 3.62 2.41
CA THR A 49 -9.17 4.38 2.73
C THR A 49 -10.12 4.37 1.53
N CYS A 50 -11.32 4.93 1.70
CA CYS A 50 -12.28 5.11 0.62
C CYS A 50 -11.80 6.04 -0.51
N ASN A 51 -10.71 6.80 -0.34
CA ASN A 51 -10.25 7.81 -1.29
C ASN A 51 -8.87 7.52 -1.89
N ARG A 52 -8.11 6.62 -1.27
CA ARG A 52 -6.73 6.27 -1.69
C ARG A 52 -6.31 4.93 -1.10
N LEU A 53 -5.44 4.27 -1.84
CA LEU A 53 -4.62 3.17 -1.38
C LEU A 53 -3.17 3.52 -1.70
N GLU A 54 -2.35 3.64 -0.68
CA GLU A 54 -0.93 4.02 -0.81
C GLU A 54 -0.08 3.07 0.04
N VAL A 55 1.01 2.58 -0.56
CA VAL A 55 2.05 1.80 0.09
C VAL A 55 3.31 2.65 0.13
N TYR A 56 3.72 3.02 1.33
CA TYR A 56 4.94 3.74 1.62
C TYR A 56 6.03 2.73 1.95
N ILE A 57 7.19 2.87 1.32
CA ILE A 57 8.34 1.99 1.52
C ILE A 57 9.61 2.78 1.81
N VAL A 58 10.46 2.19 2.64
CA VAL A 58 11.85 2.63 2.86
C VAL A 58 12.78 1.66 2.14
N THR A 59 13.72 2.21 1.36
CA THR A 59 14.74 1.46 0.59
C THR A 59 16.15 2.01 0.83
#